data_AF-A0A293LDU4-F1
#
_entry.id   AF-A0A293LDU4-F1
#
_cell.length_a   1.000
_cell.length_b   1.000
_cell.length_c   1.000
_cell.angle_alpha   90.00
_cell.angle_beta   90.00
_cell.angle_gamma   90.00
#
_symmetry.space_group_name_H-M   'P 1'
#
loop_
_entity.id
_entity.type
_entity.pdbx_description
1 polymer ?
#
loop_
_entity_poly.entity_id
_entity_poly.type
_entity_poly.pdbx_seq_one_letter_code
_entity_poly.pdbx_strand_id
1 'polypeptide(L)'
;MHKAIDDRNYSLARQCFEKASHLRLWLHPSTEESAMYRAATQKSFRIYALLDSNRCQFKDEKERECLCDLDRVENSELRRQVQVASKDNDIHVRHIRNAIRSRNTVFREKIGEMIHQHNKDEFLGTIMRVVGNCHHLEIIADGEKEDVQNKTA
;
A
#
# COMPACT_ATOMS: atom_id res chain seq x y z
N MET A 1 -16.22 -10.02 -2.33
CA MET A 1 -14.85 -10.36 -1.87
C MET A 1 -14.63 -11.87 -1.79
N HIS A 2 -15.30 -12.60 -0.89
CA HIS A 2 -15.03 -14.05 -0.71
C HIS A 2 -15.23 -14.92 -1.94
N LYS A 3 -16.30 -14.71 -2.72
CA LYS A 3 -16.46 -15.38 -4.02
C LYS A 3 -15.27 -15.13 -4.95
N ALA A 4 -14.72 -13.92 -4.96
CA ALA A 4 -13.54 -13.59 -5.78
C ALA A 4 -12.28 -14.33 -5.29
N ILE A 5 -12.17 -14.56 -3.97
CA ILE A 5 -11.08 -15.37 -3.39
C ILE A 5 -11.22 -16.83 -3.86
N ASP A 6 -12.41 -17.40 -3.71
CA ASP A 6 -12.72 -18.79 -4.07
C ASP A 6 -12.49 -19.03 -5.57
N ASP A 7 -12.95 -18.10 -6.41
CA ASP A 7 -12.78 -18.14 -7.88
C ASP A 7 -11.37 -17.70 -8.33
N ARG A 8 -10.47 -17.31 -7.41
CA ARG A 8 -9.15 -16.69 -7.67
C ARG A 8 -9.21 -15.52 -8.66
N ASN A 9 -10.33 -14.81 -8.68
CA ASN A 9 -10.62 -13.74 -9.62
C ASN A 9 -10.14 -12.39 -9.07
N TYR A 10 -8.89 -12.05 -9.38
CA TYR A 10 -8.27 -10.79 -8.97
C TYR A 10 -9.05 -9.55 -9.42
N SER A 11 -9.56 -9.54 -10.66
CA SER A 11 -10.31 -8.41 -11.21
C SER A 11 -11.59 -8.15 -10.42
N LEU A 12 -12.32 -9.21 -10.07
CA LEU A 12 -13.51 -9.10 -9.22
C LEU A 12 -13.16 -8.65 -7.80
N ALA A 13 -12.03 -9.11 -7.24
CA ALA A 13 -11.56 -8.64 -5.94
C ALA A 13 -11.24 -7.14 -5.95
N ARG A 14 -10.61 -6.63 -7.02
CA ARG A 14 -10.36 -5.19 -7.20
C ARG A 14 -11.67 -4.39 -7.31
N GLN A 15 -12.64 -4.86 -8.09
CA GLN A 15 -13.96 -4.21 -8.18
C GLN A 15 -14.69 -4.16 -6.83
N CYS A 16 -14.51 -5.17 -5.97
CA CYS A 16 -15.07 -5.13 -4.61
C CYS A 16 -14.49 -3.96 -3.81
N PHE A 17 -13.19 -3.70 -3.94
CA PHE A 17 -12.54 -2.57 -3.27
C PHE A 17 -12.97 -1.21 -3.82
N GLU A 18 -13.18 -1.09 -5.13
CA GLU A 18 -13.70 0.14 -5.72
C GLU A 18 -15.08 0.50 -5.15
N LYS A 19 -15.92 -0.51 -4.90
CA LYS A 19 -17.28 -0.32 -4.34
C LYS A 19 -17.31 -0.10 -2.83
N ALA A 20 -16.32 -0.60 -2.08
CA ALA A 20 -16.28 -0.50 -0.63
C ALA A 20 -14.84 -0.27 -0.12
N SER A 21 -14.23 0.83 -0.57
CA SER A 21 -12.83 1.17 -0.30
C SER A 21 -12.52 1.47 1.16
N HIS A 22 -13.54 1.78 1.96
CA HIS A 22 -13.43 2.03 3.40
C HIS A 22 -13.38 0.75 4.24
N LEU A 23 -13.82 -0.38 3.69
CA LEU A 23 -13.96 -1.62 4.44
C LEU A 23 -12.59 -2.27 4.65
N ARG A 24 -12.19 -2.39 5.93
CA ARG A 24 -10.93 -3.04 6.34
C ARG A 24 -11.15 -4.48 6.78
N LEU A 25 -12.34 -4.83 7.25
CA LEU A 25 -12.69 -6.18 7.64
C LEU A 25 -13.83 -6.69 6.75
N TRP A 26 -13.53 -7.73 5.96
CA TRP A 26 -14.49 -8.39 5.08
C TRP A 26 -14.81 -9.75 5.66
N LEU A 27 -16.00 -9.90 6.24
CA LEU A 27 -16.44 -11.15 6.85
C LEU A 27 -17.29 -11.95 5.86
N HIS A 28 -17.06 -13.26 5.82
CA HIS A 28 -17.89 -14.16 5.07
C HIS A 28 -19.27 -14.26 5.73
N PRO A 29 -20.38 -14.09 4.99
CA PRO A 29 -21.72 -13.98 5.59
C PRO A 29 -22.21 -15.26 6.29
N SER A 30 -21.59 -16.41 6.03
CA SER A 30 -22.00 -17.69 6.63
C SER A 30 -20.98 -18.29 7.59
N THR A 31 -19.69 -18.03 7.37
CA THR A 31 -18.60 -18.63 8.18
C THR A 31 -17.95 -17.61 9.09
N GLU A 32 -18.24 -16.32 8.89
CA GLU A 32 -17.65 -15.19 9.62
C GLU A 32 -16.12 -15.17 9.55
N GLU A 33 -15.53 -15.85 8.58
CA GLU A 33 -14.10 -15.82 8.33
C GLU A 33 -13.73 -14.49 7.68
N SER A 34 -12.59 -13.92 8.07
CA SER A 34 -12.07 -12.76 7.34
C SER A 34 -11.61 -13.12 5.93
N ALA A 35 -11.67 -12.15 5.02
CA ALA A 35 -11.10 -12.29 3.69
C ALA A 35 -9.58 -12.52 3.72
N MET A 36 -8.88 -11.97 4.71
CA MET A 36 -7.44 -12.20 4.92
C MET A 36 -7.17 -13.68 5.21
N TYR A 37 -7.90 -14.26 6.18
CA TYR A 37 -7.82 -15.67 6.52
C TYR A 37 -8.11 -16.56 5.31
N ARG A 38 -9.25 -16.34 4.66
CA ARG A 38 -9.68 -17.17 3.53
C ARG A 38 -8.72 -17.07 2.34
N ALA A 39 -8.14 -15.90 2.07
CA ALA A 39 -7.16 -15.73 1.00
C ALA A 39 -5.84 -16.47 1.30
N ALA A 40 -5.41 -16.49 2.56
CA ALA A 40 -4.23 -17.23 2.99
C ALA A 40 -4.46 -18.75 2.90
N THR A 41 -5.55 -19.26 3.49
CA THR A 41 -5.85 -20.70 3.53
C THR A 41 -6.15 -21.29 2.14
N GLN A 42 -6.81 -20.53 1.25
CA GLN A 42 -7.05 -20.91 -0.14
C GLN A 42 -5.84 -20.68 -1.06
N LYS A 43 -4.71 -20.21 -0.51
CA LYS A 43 -3.48 -19.92 -1.26
C LYS A 43 -3.72 -18.92 -2.42
N SER A 44 -4.67 -18.00 -2.24
CA SER A 44 -5.01 -16.94 -3.19
C SER A 44 -4.10 -15.73 -2.96
N PHE A 45 -2.79 -15.97 -2.99
CA PHE A 45 -1.78 -15.03 -2.47
C PHE A 45 -1.74 -13.67 -3.19
N ARG A 46 -2.12 -13.63 -4.48
CA ARG A 46 -2.24 -12.37 -5.21
C ARG A 46 -3.40 -11.52 -4.69
N ILE A 47 -4.51 -12.14 -4.31
CA ILE A 47 -5.64 -11.45 -3.69
C ILE A 47 -5.31 -11.11 -2.22
N TYR A 48 -4.59 -11.98 -1.51
CA TYR A 48 -4.04 -11.65 -0.20
C TYR A 48 -3.20 -10.37 -0.25
N ALA A 49 -2.26 -10.28 -1.20
CA ALA A 49 -1.40 -9.11 -1.35
C ALA A 49 -2.20 -7.82 -1.65
N LEU A 50 -3.30 -7.93 -2.40
CA LEU A 50 -4.24 -6.82 -2.61
C LEU A 50 -4.94 -6.41 -1.31
N LEU A 51 -5.42 -7.39 -0.52
CA LEU A 51 -6.06 -7.15 0.77
C LEU A 51 -5.08 -6.48 1.75
N ASP A 52 -3.86 -7.00 1.84
CA ASP A 52 -2.77 -6.46 2.67
C ASP A 52 -2.40 -5.03 2.28
N SER A 53 -2.28 -4.75 0.97
CA SER A 53 -2.02 -3.41 0.45
C SER A 53 -3.12 -2.39 0.78
N ASN A 54 -4.36 -2.87 0.98
CA ASN A 54 -5.49 -2.06 1.40
C ASN A 54 -5.70 -2.06 2.94
N ARG A 55 -4.72 -2.59 3.69
CA ARG A 55 -4.73 -2.70 5.16
C ARG A 55 -5.94 -3.47 5.69
N CYS A 56 -6.36 -4.51 4.96
CA CYS A 56 -7.38 -5.39 5.46
C CYS A 56 -6.89 -6.19 6.68
N GLN A 57 -7.83 -6.53 7.55
CA GLN A 57 -7.55 -7.14 8.84
C GLN A 57 -8.05 -8.58 8.89
N PHE A 58 -7.36 -9.41 9.67
CA PHE A 58 -7.91 -10.65 10.19
C PHE A 58 -9.04 -10.34 11.18
N LYS A 59 -9.97 -11.27 11.39
CA LYS A 59 -11.00 -11.09 12.41
C LYS A 59 -10.41 -11.11 13.83
N ASP A 60 -9.46 -12.02 14.05
CA ASP A 60 -8.80 -12.24 15.34
C ASP A 60 -7.38 -12.80 15.13
N GLU A 61 -6.62 -12.93 16.23
CA GLU A 61 -5.25 -13.44 16.19
C GLU A 61 -5.21 -14.93 15.80
N LYS A 62 -6.25 -15.69 16.12
CA LYS A 62 -6.34 -17.12 15.77
C LYS A 62 -6.40 -17.31 14.26
N GLU A 63 -7.14 -16.47 13.55
CA GLU A 63 -7.10 -16.46 12.09
C GLU A 63 -5.71 -16.09 11.55
N ARG A 64 -4.99 -15.18 12.21
CA ARG A 64 -3.66 -14.74 11.77
C ARG A 64 -2.61 -15.85 11.89
N GLU A 65 -2.77 -16.78 12.84
CA GLU A 65 -1.90 -17.94 13.01
C GLU A 65 -1.85 -18.84 11.77
N CYS A 66 -2.82 -18.78 10.86
CA CYS A 66 -2.79 -19.57 9.60
C CYS A 66 -1.56 -19.26 8.73
N LEU A 67 -0.91 -18.11 8.91
CA LEU A 67 0.33 -17.76 8.20
C LEU A 67 1.52 -18.62 8.65
N CYS A 68 1.47 -19.13 9.89
CA CYS A 68 2.47 -20.05 10.43
C CYS A 68 2.35 -21.46 9.82
N ASP A 69 1.17 -21.83 9.34
CA ASP A 69 0.90 -23.14 8.74
C ASP A 69 1.35 -23.25 7.27
N LEU A 70 1.74 -22.12 6.66
CA LEU A 70 2.22 -22.09 5.29
C LEU A 70 3.59 -22.77 5.17
N ASP A 71 3.74 -23.63 4.18
CA ASP A 71 5.03 -24.25 3.90
C ASP A 71 6.06 -23.22 3.37
N ARG A 72 7.32 -23.65 3.19
CA ARG A 72 8.40 -22.76 2.75
C ARG A 72 8.14 -22.15 1.35
N VAL A 73 7.55 -22.92 0.44
CA VAL A 73 7.27 -22.49 -0.94
C VAL A 73 6.12 -21.50 -0.94
N GLU A 74 5.05 -21.81 -0.21
CA GLU A 74 3.88 -20.96 -0.02
C GLU A 74 4.24 -19.63 0.62
N ASN A 75 5.03 -19.66 1.70
CA ASN A 75 5.54 -18.46 2.36
C ASN A 75 6.39 -17.60 1.41
N SER A 76 7.20 -18.23 0.56
CA SER A 76 8.02 -17.51 -0.41
C SER A 76 7.16 -16.83 -1.48
N GLU A 77 6.13 -17.51 -1.98
CA GLU A 77 5.21 -16.95 -2.97
C GLU A 77 4.33 -15.84 -2.37
N LEU A 78 3.83 -16.02 -1.16
CA LEU A 78 3.08 -14.99 -0.42
C LEU A 78 3.91 -13.71 -0.29
N ARG A 79 5.16 -13.83 0.19
CA ARG A 79 6.09 -12.69 0.32
C ARG A 79 6.35 -12.04 -1.03
N ARG A 80 6.54 -12.83 -2.10
CA ARG A 80 6.74 -12.30 -3.45
C ARG A 80 5.54 -11.48 -3.92
N GLN A 81 4.32 -11.98 -3.73
CA GLN A 81 3.10 -11.27 -4.14
C GLN A 81 2.90 -9.97 -3.34
N VAL A 82 3.13 -10.00 -2.03
CA VAL A 82 3.09 -8.79 -1.18
C VAL A 82 4.12 -7.76 -1.63
N GLN A 83 5.34 -8.18 -1.94
CA GLN A 83 6.38 -7.28 -2.47
C GLN A 83 6.05 -6.70 -3.85
N VAL A 84 5.36 -7.47 -4.71
CA VAL A 84 4.92 -6.97 -6.02
C VAL A 84 3.80 -5.94 -5.85
N ALA A 85 2.82 -6.23 -4.99
CA ALA A 85 1.72 -5.30 -4.71
C ALA A 85 2.18 -4.00 -4.02
N SER A 86 3.19 -4.08 -3.14
CA SER A 86 3.77 -2.89 -2.51
C SER A 86 4.56 -2.02 -3.48
N LYS A 87 5.26 -2.62 -4.46
CA LYS A 87 5.92 -1.86 -5.54
C LYS A 87 4.89 -1.04 -6.33
N ASP A 88 3.71 -1.57 -6.64
CA ASP A 88 2.68 -0.81 -7.36
C ASP A 88 2.14 0.41 -6.58
N ASN A 89 2.20 0.41 -5.24
CA ASN A 89 1.77 1.55 -4.40
C ASN A 89 2.90 2.49 -3.97
N ASP A 90 4.17 2.08 -4.03
CA ASP A 90 5.32 2.84 -3.52
C ASP A 90 6.39 3.19 -4.58
N ILE A 91 6.24 2.81 -5.86
CA ILE A 91 7.22 3.17 -6.91
C ILE A 91 7.39 4.69 -7.00
N HIS A 92 6.29 5.46 -7.02
CA HIS A 92 6.35 6.92 -7.11
C HIS A 92 6.92 7.55 -5.82
N VAL A 93 6.53 7.04 -4.65
CA VAL A 93 7.07 7.48 -3.34
C VAL A 93 8.58 7.24 -3.26
N ARG A 94 9.05 6.08 -3.72
CA ARG A 94 10.46 5.72 -3.74
C ARG A 94 11.24 6.54 -4.77
N HIS A 95 10.68 6.80 -5.94
CA HIS A 95 11.30 7.70 -6.93
C HIS A 95 11.41 9.12 -6.40
N ILE A 96 10.34 9.67 -5.82
CA ILE A 96 10.37 11.02 -5.22
C ILE A 96 11.43 11.08 -4.11
N ARG A 97 11.46 10.08 -3.22
CA ARG A 97 12.46 9.98 -2.15
C ARG A 97 13.90 9.94 -2.69
N ASN A 98 14.13 9.24 -3.80
CA ASN A 98 15.46 9.11 -4.41
C ASN A 98 15.85 10.33 -5.26
N ALA A 99 14.89 11.03 -5.86
CA ALA A 99 15.11 12.25 -6.63
C ALA A 99 15.48 13.44 -5.73
N ILE A 100 15.07 13.42 -4.46
CA ILE A 100 15.43 14.45 -3.47
C ILE A 100 16.89 14.27 -3.05
N ARG A 101 17.76 15.13 -3.58
CA ARG A 101 19.19 15.19 -3.25
C ARG A 101 19.44 15.81 -1.87
N SER A 102 19.05 15.13 -0.79
CA SER A 102 19.45 15.52 0.57
C SER A 102 20.45 14.53 1.18
N ARG A 103 21.52 15.10 1.77
CA ARG A 103 22.58 14.37 2.50
C ARG A 103 22.22 14.09 3.97
N ASN A 104 21.11 14.65 4.48
CA ASN A 104 20.72 14.49 5.88
C ASN A 104 19.67 13.37 6.01
N THR A 105 20.01 12.31 6.77
CA THR A 105 19.17 11.13 7.00
C THR A 105 17.87 11.47 7.74
N VAL A 106 17.94 12.36 8.72
CA VAL A 106 16.78 12.83 9.50
C VAL A 106 15.79 13.59 8.61
N PHE A 107 16.33 14.40 7.70
CA PHE A 107 15.52 15.12 6.71
C PHE A 107 14.84 14.16 5.72
N ARG A 108 15.55 13.12 5.29
CA ARG A 108 15.03 12.10 4.36
C ARG A 108 13.86 11.31 4.97
N GLU A 109 13.93 10.97 6.25
CA GLU A 109 12.83 10.30 6.96
C GLU A 109 11.60 11.20 7.06
N LYS A 110 11.78 12.46 7.49
CA LYS A 110 10.71 13.45 7.60
C LYS A 110 10.01 13.73 6.27
N ILE A 111 10.78 13.78 5.18
CA ILE A 111 10.24 13.88 3.82
C ILE A 111 9.48 12.61 3.41
N GLY A 112 9.99 11.43 3.76
CA GLY A 112 9.29 10.17 3.51
C GLY A 112 7.92 10.13 4.20
N GLU A 113 7.83 10.62 5.43
CA GLU A 113 6.58 10.76 6.17
C GLU A 113 5.66 11.81 5.53
N MET A 114 6.19 12.97 5.14
CA MET A 114 5.41 14.00 4.43
C MET A 114 4.82 13.48 3.13
N ILE A 115 5.62 12.81 2.29
CA ILE A 115 5.15 12.21 1.03
C ILE A 115 4.04 11.20 1.33
N HIS A 116 4.20 10.38 2.37
CA HIS A 116 3.17 9.41 2.76
C HIS A 116 1.88 10.10 3.25
N GLN A 117 1.98 11.21 3.96
CA GLN A 117 0.82 11.99 4.39
C GLN A 117 0.12 12.69 3.22
N HIS A 118 0.89 13.29 2.30
CA HIS A 118 0.35 14.00 1.14
C HIS A 118 -0.29 13.04 0.13
N ASN A 119 0.21 11.80 0.03
CA ASN A 119 -0.40 10.76 -0.81
C ASN A 119 -1.75 10.25 -0.27
N LYS A 120 -2.17 10.66 0.93
CA LYS A 120 -3.53 10.41 1.46
C LYS A 120 -4.55 11.42 0.94
N ASP A 121 -4.11 12.60 0.54
CA ASP A 121 -4.96 13.60 -0.10
C ASP A 121 -5.12 13.25 -1.59
N GLU A 122 -6.35 13.32 -2.10
CA GLU A 122 -6.68 12.83 -3.45
C GLU A 122 -6.04 13.69 -4.55
N PHE A 123 -5.97 15.00 -4.33
CA PHE A 123 -5.38 15.95 -5.26
C PHE A 123 -3.85 15.83 -5.25
N LEU A 124 -3.24 15.88 -4.06
CA LEU A 124 -1.79 15.77 -3.90
C LEU A 124 -1.27 14.37 -4.28
N GLY A 125 -2.02 13.31 -3.98
CA GLY A 125 -1.69 11.94 -4.40
C GLY A 125 -1.66 11.79 -5.92
N THR A 126 -2.55 12.47 -6.64
CA THR A 126 -2.54 12.50 -8.11
C THR A 126 -1.28 13.21 -8.63
N ILE A 127 -0.94 14.37 -8.07
CA ILE A 127 0.29 15.10 -8.43
C ILE A 127 1.53 14.24 -8.14
N MET A 128 1.59 13.58 -6.97
CA MET A 128 2.74 12.74 -6.60
C MET A 128 2.90 11.52 -7.51
N ARG A 129 1.81 10.92 -7.99
CA ARG A 129 1.89 9.83 -8.99
C ARG A 129 2.42 10.32 -10.33
N VAL A 130 2.03 11.51 -10.78
CA VAL A 130 2.55 12.11 -12.01
C VAL A 130 4.04 12.40 -11.87
N VAL A 131 4.42 13.07 -10.78
CA VAL A 131 5.82 13.43 -10.51
C VAL A 131 6.71 12.19 -10.39
N GLY A 132 6.28 11.15 -9.68
CA GLY A 132 7.07 9.92 -9.51
C GLY A 132 7.23 9.06 -10.78
N ASN A 133 6.50 9.37 -11.86
CA ASN A 133 6.64 8.77 -13.18
C ASN A 133 7.37 9.67 -14.19
N CYS A 134 7.67 10.92 -13.83
CA CYS A 134 8.38 11.86 -14.69
C CYS A 134 9.89 11.87 -14.36
N HIS A 135 10.64 11.03 -15.06
CA HIS A 135 12.09 10.84 -14.85
C HIS A 135 12.97 12.08 -15.15
N HIS A 136 12.40 13.13 -15.74
CA HIS A 136 13.12 14.36 -16.11
C HIS A 136 12.89 15.50 -15.13
N LEU A 137 12.05 15.33 -14.10
CA LEU A 137 11.79 16.35 -13.10
C LEU A 137 12.82 16.26 -11.96
N GLU A 138 13.47 17.39 -11.67
CA GLU A 138 14.27 17.55 -10.47
C GLU A 138 13.38 18.01 -9.31
N ILE A 139 13.40 17.27 -8.19
CA ILE A 139 12.58 17.57 -7.02
C ILE A 139 13.46 18.25 -5.98
N ILE A 140 13.27 19.56 -5.83
CA ILE A 140 13.95 20.37 -4.83
C ILE A 140 13.03 20.46 -3.61
N ALA A 141 13.50 19.95 -2.48
CA ALA A 141 12.80 20.08 -1.22
C ALA A 141 13.56 21.10 -0.37
N ASP A 142 12.93 22.25 -0.14
CA ASP A 142 13.47 23.26 0.76
C ASP A 142 13.28 22.80 2.21
N GLY A 143 14.41 22.62 2.90
CA GLY A 143 14.43 22.15 4.28
C GLY A 143 14.49 23.26 5.31
N GLU A 144 14.67 24.50 4.87
CA GLU A 144 14.68 25.66 5.74
C GLU A 144 13.25 26.20 5.80
N LYS A 145 12.56 25.93 6.91
CA LYS A 145 11.56 26.90 7.37
C LYS A 145 12.33 28.15 7.79
N GLU A 146 12.64 29.02 6.85
CA GLU A 146 12.44 30.44 7.10
C GLU A 146 11.17 30.81 6.34
N ASP A 147 10.20 31.36 7.07
CA ASP A 147 9.04 31.99 6.47
C ASP A 147 9.52 32.85 5.30
N VAL A 148 9.02 32.57 4.09
CA VAL A 148 9.12 33.53 3.00
C VAL A 148 8.18 34.68 3.36
N GLN A 149 8.58 35.50 4.33
CA GLN A 149 8.19 36.88 4.38
C GLN A 149 8.81 37.51 3.14
N ASN A 150 7.96 37.69 2.14
CA ASN A 150 8.25 38.46 0.95
C ASN A 150 8.98 39.75 1.33
N LYS A 151 10.06 40.03 0.60
CA LYS A 151 10.77 41.30 0.67
C LYS A 151 9.79 42.46 0.60
N THR A 152 9.97 43.36 1.56
CA THR A 152 9.68 44.79 1.58
C THR A 152 9.29 45.42 0.23
N ALA A 153 8.20 46.20 0.28
CA ALA A 153 8.08 47.48 -0.41
C ALA A 153 7.89 48.57 0.65
#